data_AF-A0A9P3G930-F1
#
_entry.id   AF-A0A9P3G930-F1
#
_cell.length_a   1.000
_cell.length_b   1.000
_cell.length_c   1.000
_cell.angle_alpha   90.00
_cell.angle_beta   90.00
_cell.angle_gamma   90.00
#
_symmetry.space_group_name_H-M   'P 1'
#
loop_
_entity.id
_entity.type
_entity.pdbx_description
1 polymer ?
#
loop_
_entity_poly.entity_id
_entity_poly.type
_entity_poly.pdbx_seq_one_letter_code
_entity_poly.pdbx_strand_id
1 'polypeptide(L)'
;MDADQSDTQLLQTVQAMQANNYVSWAALALVLYDFVTTFRHEMRIVWIPLARWATASPTSRRIPLNARAGLFLTIRWAMVVAALLIVVPVAPSRCEGDVWVSNIVAYVVLSQVALFSALRIFAIWFKNYTLALITLALGLVRVIVNIYVDGFRSNYSYAGWPVSGCVQNVGFVTTPQIAAYACAPGLYLSRATVIAMDVLVLVLIWAKTYRQWRDARTHLGTPSVVACFLVDGTWYFFVLLALNIADTLTFSTTGSLLSSLTQVLPSVLMNHFIIDLL
;
A
#
# COMPACT_ATOMS: atom_id res chain seq x y z
N MET A 1 14.31 -27.84 32.36
CA MET A 1 14.94 -26.80 31.54
C MET A 1 13.96 -26.22 30.52
N ASP A 2 12.79 -26.84 30.31
CA ASP A 2 11.84 -26.44 29.26
C ASP A 2 10.85 -25.32 29.67
N ALA A 3 10.59 -25.14 30.98
CA ALA A 3 9.65 -24.11 31.46
C ALA A 3 10.17 -22.67 31.27
N ASP A 4 11.47 -22.45 31.43
CA ASP A 4 12.08 -21.12 31.27
C ASP A 4 12.13 -20.68 29.78
N GLN A 5 12.24 -21.67 28.87
CA GLN A 5 12.20 -21.43 27.44
C GLN A 5 10.79 -21.08 26.93
N SER A 6 9.74 -21.69 27.50
CA SER A 6 8.35 -21.31 27.17
C SER A 6 8.01 -19.90 27.65
N ASP A 7 8.47 -19.51 28.83
CA ASP A 7 8.16 -18.20 29.42
C ASP A 7 8.83 -17.05 28.66
N THR A 8 10.09 -17.25 28.25
CA THR A 8 10.82 -16.29 27.42
C THR A 8 10.20 -16.11 26.03
N GLN A 9 9.75 -17.19 25.39
CA GLN A 9 9.05 -17.12 24.11
C GLN A 9 7.69 -16.40 24.20
N LEU A 10 6.94 -16.66 25.27
CA LEU A 10 5.67 -15.98 25.52
C LEU A 10 5.88 -14.47 25.71
N LEU A 11 6.89 -14.08 26.49
CA LEU A 11 7.22 -12.68 26.73
C LEU A 11 7.58 -11.94 25.43
N GLN A 12 8.41 -12.55 24.57
CA GLN A 12 8.78 -11.98 23.27
C GLN A 12 7.55 -11.80 22.36
N THR A 13 6.64 -12.78 22.35
CA THR A 13 5.42 -12.73 21.55
C THR A 13 4.49 -11.61 22.00
N VAL A 14 4.29 -11.47 23.32
CA VAL A 14 3.46 -10.39 23.89
C VAL A 14 4.05 -9.01 23.59
N GLN A 15 5.37 -8.85 23.72
CA GLN A 15 6.05 -7.60 23.39
C GLN A 15 5.90 -7.22 21.90
N ALA A 16 6.06 -8.19 21.00
CA ALA A 16 5.88 -7.97 19.56
C ALA A 16 4.45 -7.55 19.21
N MET A 17 3.44 -8.18 19.84
CA MET A 17 2.03 -7.80 19.65
C MET A 17 1.72 -6.41 20.17
N GLN A 18 2.25 -6.04 21.34
CA GLN A 18 2.10 -4.69 21.87
C GLN A 18 2.73 -3.65 20.93
N ALA A 19 3.94 -3.92 20.43
CA ALA A 19 4.59 -3.06 19.46
C ALA A 19 3.74 -2.91 18.19
N ASN A 20 3.20 -4.01 17.65
CA ASN A 20 2.32 -3.97 16.48
C ASN A 20 1.04 -3.17 16.73
N ASN A 21 0.44 -3.29 17.92
CA ASN A 21 -0.71 -2.49 18.31
C ASN A 21 -0.37 -0.99 18.34
N TYR A 22 0.74 -0.60 18.97
CA TYR A 22 1.17 0.80 19.00
C TYR A 22 1.41 1.36 17.59
N VAL A 23 2.06 0.59 16.70
CA VAL A 23 2.28 1.01 15.31
C VAL A 23 0.95 1.15 14.55
N SER A 24 -0.01 0.25 14.81
CA SER A 24 -1.34 0.31 14.18
C SER A 24 -2.14 1.54 14.64
N TRP A 25 -2.07 1.90 15.93
CA TRP A 25 -2.64 3.15 16.43
C TRP A 25 -1.95 4.40 15.86
N ALA A 26 -0.63 4.36 15.71
CA ALA A 26 0.11 5.44 15.06
C ALA A 26 -0.29 5.58 13.57
N ALA A 27 -0.47 4.47 12.86
CA ALA A 27 -0.95 4.45 11.48
C ALA A 27 -2.38 5.01 11.37
N LEU A 28 -3.28 4.65 12.29
CA LEU A 28 -4.62 5.24 12.37
C LEU A 28 -4.57 6.75 12.60
N ALA A 29 -3.75 7.21 13.55
CA ALA A 29 -3.60 8.65 13.82
C ALA A 29 -3.10 9.40 12.57
N LEU A 30 -2.17 8.79 11.81
CA LEU A 30 -1.70 9.33 10.54
C LEU A 30 -2.82 9.39 9.49
N VAL A 31 -3.63 8.34 9.35
CA VAL A 31 -4.80 8.34 8.43
C VAL A 31 -5.79 9.43 8.80
N LEU A 32 -6.11 9.59 10.08
CA LEU A 32 -7.05 10.61 10.54
C LEU A 32 -6.50 12.01 10.30
N TYR A 33 -5.23 12.25 10.61
CA TYR A 33 -4.56 13.51 10.34
C TYR A 33 -4.59 13.84 8.84
N ASP A 34 -4.21 12.88 7.99
CA ASP A 34 -4.24 13.02 6.54
C ASP A 34 -5.65 13.33 6.03
N PHE A 35 -6.64 12.57 6.51
CA PHE A 35 -8.03 12.74 6.12
C PHE A 35 -8.52 14.15 6.45
N VAL A 36 -8.31 14.63 7.68
CA VAL A 36 -8.75 15.96 8.12
C VAL A 36 -8.09 17.07 7.31
N THR A 37 -6.77 17.00 7.10
CA THR A 37 -6.02 18.04 6.38
C THR A 37 -6.39 18.12 4.90
N THR A 38 -6.67 16.99 4.27
CA THR A 38 -6.98 16.91 2.83
C THR A 38 -8.49 17.00 2.52
N PHE A 39 -9.37 16.97 3.53
CA PHE A 39 -10.83 16.98 3.35
C PHE A 39 -11.34 18.19 2.54
N ARG A 40 -10.72 19.36 2.74
CA ARG A 40 -11.09 20.57 1.99
C ARG A 40 -10.87 20.42 0.47
N HIS A 41 -9.81 19.72 0.08
CA HIS A 41 -9.50 19.45 -1.34
C HIS A 41 -10.49 18.44 -1.91
N GLU A 42 -10.81 17.38 -1.17
CA GLU A 42 -11.84 16.40 -1.54
C GLU A 42 -13.21 17.06 -1.79
N MET A 43 -13.63 17.95 -0.89
CA MET A 43 -14.87 18.70 -1.05
C MET A 43 -14.91 19.52 -2.33
N ARG A 44 -13.80 20.17 -2.71
CA ARG A 44 -13.72 20.99 -3.93
C ARG A 44 -13.67 20.17 -5.20
N ILE A 45 -12.94 19.05 -5.20
CA ILE A 45 -12.65 18.25 -6.39
C ILE A 45 -13.79 17.27 -6.70
N VAL A 46 -14.37 16.65 -5.66
CA VAL A 46 -15.33 15.56 -5.83
C VAL A 46 -16.74 16.03 -5.47
N TRP A 47 -16.94 16.48 -4.23
CA TRP A 47 -18.30 16.63 -3.69
C TRP A 47 -19.04 17.87 -4.21
N ILE A 48 -18.38 19.02 -4.34
CA ILE A 48 -19.01 20.24 -4.89
C ILE A 48 -19.41 20.04 -6.37
N PRO A 49 -18.54 19.52 -7.25
CA PRO A 49 -18.94 19.22 -8.63
C PRO A 49 -20.07 18.19 -8.71
N LEU A 50 -20.03 17.16 -7.85
CA LEU A 50 -21.08 16.13 -7.78
C LEU A 50 -22.43 16.70 -7.31
N ALA A 51 -22.42 17.57 -6.31
CA ALA A 51 -23.63 18.25 -5.83
C ALA A 51 -24.21 19.18 -6.91
N ARG A 52 -23.36 19.94 -7.60
CA ARG A 52 -23.77 20.78 -8.74
C ARG A 52 -24.38 19.94 -9.85
N TRP A 53 -23.80 18.76 -10.14
CA TRP A 53 -24.33 17.80 -11.09
C TRP A 53 -25.72 17.29 -10.68
N ALA A 54 -25.91 16.91 -9.42
CA ALA A 54 -27.20 16.40 -8.92
C ALA A 54 -28.32 17.45 -9.04
N THR A 55 -27.98 18.74 -8.94
CA THR A 55 -28.94 19.85 -9.07
C THR A 55 -29.07 20.41 -10.49
N ALA A 56 -28.25 19.97 -11.44
CA ALA A 56 -28.23 20.55 -12.79
C ALA A 56 -29.39 20.03 -13.64
N SER A 57 -30.05 20.95 -14.36
CA SER A 57 -31.07 20.64 -15.36
C SER A 57 -30.57 19.58 -16.37
N PRO A 58 -31.43 18.65 -16.84
CA PRO A 58 -31.08 17.60 -17.81
C PRO A 58 -30.41 18.09 -19.10
N THR A 59 -30.59 19.37 -19.44
CA THR A 59 -30.03 20.03 -20.62
C THR A 59 -28.61 20.59 -20.44
N SER A 60 -28.05 20.61 -19.23
CA SER A 60 -26.72 21.15 -18.97
C SER A 60 -25.63 20.09 -19.22
N ARG A 61 -24.59 20.48 -19.96
CA ARG A 61 -23.49 19.63 -20.44
C ARG A 61 -22.82 18.87 -19.28
N ARG A 62 -23.00 17.54 -19.27
CA ARG A 62 -22.48 16.60 -18.26
C ARG A 62 -20.95 16.59 -18.29
N ILE A 63 -20.29 17.05 -17.23
CA ILE A 63 -18.86 16.77 -17.03
C ILE A 63 -18.80 15.43 -16.29
N PRO A 64 -18.36 14.33 -16.93
CA PRO A 64 -18.23 13.05 -16.24
C PRO A 64 -17.23 13.19 -15.10
N LEU A 65 -17.47 12.49 -13.99
CA LEU A 65 -16.49 12.37 -12.92
C LEU A 65 -15.18 11.89 -13.55
N ASN A 66 -14.15 12.74 -13.54
CA ASN A 66 -12.89 12.41 -14.19
C ASN A 66 -12.32 11.13 -13.56
N ALA A 67 -11.78 10.22 -14.38
CA ALA A 67 -11.18 8.97 -13.89
C ALA A 67 -10.15 9.20 -12.76
N ARG A 68 -9.48 10.35 -12.78
CA ARG A 68 -8.56 10.82 -11.73
C ARG A 68 -9.27 11.09 -10.39
N ALA A 69 -10.44 11.73 -10.42
CA ALA A 69 -11.24 11.99 -9.23
C ALA A 69 -11.80 10.68 -8.64
N GLY A 70 -12.19 9.74 -9.50
CA GLY A 70 -12.57 8.38 -9.07
C GLY A 70 -11.40 7.64 -8.39
N LEU A 71 -10.22 7.63 -9.02
CA LEU A 71 -9.02 7.00 -8.45
C LEU A 71 -8.68 7.61 -7.08
N PHE A 72 -8.63 8.95 -6.99
CA PHE A 72 -8.41 9.67 -5.73
C PHE A 72 -9.42 9.26 -4.64
N LEU A 73 -10.72 9.26 -4.97
CA LEU A 73 -11.76 8.89 -4.02
C LEU A 73 -11.60 7.45 -3.54
N THR A 74 -11.35 6.51 -4.46
CA THR A 74 -11.20 5.10 -4.10
C THR A 74 -9.96 4.82 -3.23
N ILE A 75 -8.82 5.47 -3.49
CA ILE A 75 -7.61 5.32 -2.65
C ILE A 75 -7.88 5.85 -1.24
N ARG A 76 -8.47 7.05 -1.17
CA ARG A 76 -8.77 7.71 0.09
C ARG A 76 -9.73 6.92 0.96
N TRP A 77 -10.85 6.45 0.40
CA TRP A 77 -11.84 5.71 1.18
C TRP A 77 -11.39 4.29 1.50
N ALA A 78 -10.57 3.65 0.65
CA ALA A 78 -9.94 2.37 1.01
C ALA A 78 -9.03 2.52 2.24
N MET A 79 -8.23 3.59 2.31
CA MET A 79 -7.41 3.91 3.48
C MET A 79 -8.23 4.15 4.75
N VAL A 80 -9.35 4.91 4.66
CA VAL A 80 -10.24 5.15 5.80
C VAL A 80 -10.90 3.86 6.27
N VAL A 81 -11.40 3.04 5.35
CA VAL A 81 -12.01 1.74 5.68
C VAL A 81 -10.98 0.83 6.34
N ALA A 82 -9.76 0.74 5.82
CA ALA A 82 -8.69 -0.03 6.44
C ALA A 82 -8.43 0.42 7.88
N ALA A 83 -8.38 1.73 8.12
CA ALA A 83 -8.14 2.30 9.44
C ALA A 83 -9.31 2.04 10.41
N LEU A 84 -10.56 2.07 9.92
CA LEU A 84 -11.74 1.74 10.73
C LEU A 84 -11.73 0.27 11.16
N LEU A 85 -11.32 -0.65 10.28
CA LEU A 85 -11.25 -2.08 10.59
C LEU A 85 -10.26 -2.40 11.72
N ILE A 86 -9.25 -1.56 11.96
CA ILE A 86 -8.32 -1.69 13.09
C ILE A 86 -9.01 -1.43 14.43
N VAL A 87 -10.00 -0.53 14.47
CA VAL A 87 -10.67 -0.11 15.71
C VAL A 87 -11.84 -1.03 16.06
N VAL A 88 -12.41 -1.73 15.08
CA VAL A 88 -13.56 -2.61 15.28
C VAL A 88 -13.13 -3.83 16.11
N PRO A 89 -13.73 -4.08 17.28
CA PRO A 89 -13.39 -5.24 18.09
C PRO A 89 -13.82 -6.53 17.37
N VAL A 90 -12.86 -7.44 17.23
CA VAL A 90 -13.06 -8.75 16.63
C VAL A 90 -13.91 -9.62 17.54
N ALA A 91 -14.98 -10.21 17.00
CA ALA A 91 -15.80 -11.18 17.74
C ALA A 91 -15.41 -12.62 17.35
N PRO A 92 -15.49 -13.60 18.28
CA PRO A 92 -15.13 -14.98 17.98
C PRO A 92 -15.89 -15.58 16.78
N SER A 93 -17.17 -15.23 16.62
CA SER A 93 -18.04 -15.68 15.53
C SER A 93 -17.78 -15.00 14.18
N ARG A 94 -17.06 -13.88 14.17
CA ARG A 94 -16.80 -13.06 12.96
C ARG A 94 -15.35 -12.99 12.55
N CYS A 95 -14.45 -13.62 13.33
CA CYS A 95 -13.01 -13.54 13.17
C CYS A 95 -12.55 -13.77 11.72
N GLU A 96 -13.02 -14.84 11.08
CA GLU A 96 -12.70 -15.14 9.69
C GLU A 96 -13.18 -14.03 8.73
N GLY A 97 -14.44 -13.60 8.88
CA GLY A 97 -15.02 -12.54 8.04
C GLY A 97 -14.29 -11.20 8.19
N ASP A 98 -13.95 -10.81 9.42
CA ASP A 98 -13.23 -9.56 9.71
C ASP A 98 -11.85 -9.55 9.04
N VAL A 99 -11.12 -10.67 9.11
CA VAL A 99 -9.81 -10.81 8.45
C VAL A 99 -9.94 -10.75 6.92
N TRP A 100 -10.94 -11.43 6.34
CA TRP A 100 -11.18 -11.38 4.90
C TRP A 100 -11.48 -9.97 4.40
N VAL A 101 -12.35 -9.23 5.11
CA VAL A 101 -12.66 -7.85 4.75
C VAL A 101 -11.41 -6.98 4.81
N SER A 102 -10.59 -7.12 5.86
CA SER A 102 -9.30 -6.42 5.98
C SER A 102 -8.36 -6.74 4.82
N ASN A 103 -8.22 -8.03 4.47
CA ASN A 103 -7.37 -8.48 3.38
C ASN A 103 -7.84 -7.94 2.02
N ILE A 104 -9.15 -7.96 1.75
CA ILE A 104 -9.72 -7.42 0.51
C ILE A 104 -9.38 -5.93 0.37
N VAL A 105 -9.57 -5.15 1.44
CA VAL A 105 -9.24 -3.72 1.43
C VAL A 105 -7.73 -3.52 1.18
N ALA A 106 -6.87 -4.31 1.82
CA ALA A 106 -5.44 -4.26 1.58
C ALA A 106 -5.07 -4.60 0.13
N TYR A 107 -5.72 -5.59 -0.49
CA TYR A 107 -5.51 -5.94 -1.90
C TYR A 107 -5.95 -4.86 -2.87
N VAL A 108 -7.06 -4.19 -2.56
CA VAL A 108 -7.51 -3.03 -3.34
C VAL A 108 -6.45 -1.92 -3.29
N VAL A 109 -5.95 -1.59 -2.10
CA VAL A 109 -4.89 -0.58 -1.92
C VAL A 109 -3.62 -0.97 -2.69
N LEU A 110 -3.14 -2.21 -2.55
CA LEU A 110 -1.95 -2.68 -3.28
C LEU A 110 -2.15 -2.64 -4.80
N SER A 111 -3.35 -2.97 -5.28
CA SER A 111 -3.69 -2.90 -6.70
C SER A 111 -3.73 -1.46 -7.21
N GLN A 112 -4.27 -0.53 -6.43
CA GLN A 112 -4.27 0.90 -6.74
C GLN A 112 -2.85 1.44 -6.81
N VAL A 113 -1.98 1.03 -5.89
CA VAL A 113 -0.56 1.40 -5.87
C VAL A 113 0.14 0.94 -7.16
N ALA A 114 -0.04 -0.33 -7.54
CA ALA A 114 0.52 -0.86 -8.77
C ALA A 114 -0.02 -0.14 -10.02
N LEU A 115 -1.33 0.10 -10.08
CA LEU A 115 -1.98 0.82 -11.17
C LEU A 115 -1.45 2.25 -11.30
N PHE A 116 -1.34 2.97 -10.20
CA PHE A 116 -0.84 4.34 -10.18
C PHE A 116 0.62 4.41 -10.65
N SER A 117 1.49 3.51 -10.17
CA SER A 117 2.89 3.42 -10.62
C SER A 117 2.99 3.16 -12.13
N ALA A 118 2.18 2.24 -12.66
CA ALA A 118 2.12 1.93 -14.08
C ALA A 118 1.61 3.11 -14.93
N LEU A 119 0.54 3.79 -14.50
CA LEU A 119 -0.01 4.97 -15.16
C LEU A 119 0.98 6.13 -15.20
N ARG A 120 1.78 6.30 -14.14
CA ARG A 120 2.82 7.33 -14.10
C ARG A 120 3.93 7.04 -15.11
N ILE A 121 4.42 5.81 -15.19
CA ILE A 121 5.40 5.44 -16.23
C ILE A 121 4.82 5.63 -17.63
N PHE A 122 3.56 5.23 -17.83
CA PHE A 122 2.85 5.42 -19.09
C PHE A 122 2.81 6.89 -19.53
N ALA A 123 2.55 7.81 -18.58
CA ALA A 123 2.54 9.24 -18.85
C ALA A 123 3.94 9.80 -19.16
N ILE A 124 4.96 9.39 -18.39
CA ILE A 124 6.35 9.88 -18.52
C ILE A 124 7.01 9.43 -19.83
N TRP A 125 6.73 8.19 -20.25
CA TRP A 125 7.35 7.56 -21.41
C TRP A 125 6.49 7.64 -22.68
N PHE A 126 5.77 8.75 -22.87
CA PHE A 126 4.98 9.04 -24.08
C PHE A 126 4.07 7.87 -24.51
N LYS A 127 3.34 7.27 -23.56
CA LYS A 127 2.43 6.15 -23.80
C LYS A 127 3.09 4.83 -24.20
N ASN A 128 4.30 4.56 -23.73
CA ASN A 128 4.93 3.25 -23.87
C ASN A 128 4.18 2.20 -23.01
N TYR A 129 3.25 1.47 -23.65
CA TYR A 129 2.43 0.44 -23.00
C TYR A 129 3.25 -0.71 -22.43
N THR A 130 4.38 -1.07 -23.05
CA THR A 130 5.21 -2.21 -22.61
C THR A 130 5.80 -1.97 -21.23
N LEU A 131 6.41 -0.80 -21.00
CA LEU A 131 6.99 -0.45 -19.69
C LEU A 131 5.92 -0.33 -18.61
N ALA A 132 4.77 0.25 -18.96
CA ALA A 132 3.64 0.36 -18.04
C ALA A 132 3.09 -1.03 -17.66
N LEU A 133 2.94 -1.93 -18.63
CA LEU A 133 2.47 -3.30 -18.40
C LEU A 133 3.45 -4.11 -17.55
N ILE A 134 4.76 -4.00 -17.80
CA ILE A 134 5.80 -4.65 -16.97
C ILE A 134 5.69 -4.17 -15.52
N THR A 135 5.54 -2.85 -15.31
CA THR A 135 5.42 -2.27 -13.98
C THR A 135 4.15 -2.75 -13.28
N LEU A 136 3.01 -2.76 -13.99
CA LEU A 136 1.75 -3.25 -13.46
C LEU A 136 1.85 -4.73 -13.09
N ALA A 137 2.45 -5.55 -13.95
CA ALA A 137 2.65 -6.97 -13.69
C ALA A 137 3.50 -7.19 -12.44
N LEU A 138 4.63 -6.50 -12.30
CA LEU A 138 5.49 -6.59 -11.12
C LEU A 138 4.75 -6.22 -9.82
N GLY A 139 3.94 -5.17 -9.84
CA GLY A 139 3.14 -4.76 -8.69
C GLY A 139 2.01 -5.74 -8.34
N LEU A 140 1.33 -6.31 -9.35
CA LEU A 140 0.23 -7.25 -9.15
C LEU A 140 0.69 -8.64 -8.65
N VAL A 141 1.96 -9.01 -8.84
CA VAL A 141 2.50 -10.27 -8.29
C VAL A 141 2.26 -10.37 -6.78
N ARG A 142 2.46 -9.27 -6.02
CA ARG A 142 2.22 -9.27 -4.56
C ARG A 142 0.76 -9.51 -4.22
N VAL A 143 -0.16 -8.93 -4.98
CA VAL A 143 -1.61 -9.14 -4.80
C VAL A 143 -1.97 -10.60 -5.04
N ILE A 144 -1.49 -11.17 -6.16
CA ILE A 144 -1.77 -12.57 -6.54
C ILE A 144 -1.22 -13.54 -5.49
N VAL A 145 0.03 -13.35 -5.04
CA VAL A 145 0.64 -14.22 -4.03
C VAL A 145 -0.10 -14.14 -2.70
N ASN A 146 -0.44 -12.95 -2.23
CA ASN A 146 -1.17 -12.80 -0.96
C ASN A 146 -2.55 -13.44 -1.03
N ILE A 147 -3.31 -13.22 -2.13
CA ILE A 147 -4.60 -13.89 -2.34
C ILE A 147 -4.44 -15.42 -2.31
N TYR A 148 -3.39 -15.94 -2.93
CA TYR A 148 -3.14 -17.38 -2.94
C TYR A 148 -2.87 -17.94 -1.53
N VAL A 149 -1.98 -17.29 -0.78
CA VAL A 149 -1.56 -17.73 0.55
C VAL A 149 -2.69 -17.54 1.57
N ASP A 150 -3.28 -16.36 1.63
CA ASP A 150 -4.31 -16.05 2.61
C ASP A 150 -5.64 -16.71 2.25
N GLY A 151 -5.94 -16.87 0.96
CA GLY A 151 -7.24 -17.37 0.53
C GLY A 151 -7.36 -18.87 0.38
N PHE A 152 -6.29 -19.58 0.03
CA PHE A 152 -6.34 -21.02 -0.21
C PHE A 152 -5.55 -21.85 0.79
N ARG A 153 -4.62 -21.24 1.54
CA ARG A 153 -3.74 -21.95 2.48
C ARG A 153 -3.97 -21.61 3.95
N SER A 154 -4.77 -20.59 4.23
CA SER A 154 -4.90 -20.06 5.58
C SER A 154 -6.30 -20.29 6.14
N ASN A 155 -6.36 -20.75 7.38
CA ASN A 155 -7.58 -20.81 8.18
C ASN A 155 -7.41 -19.88 9.37
N TYR A 156 -8.44 -19.10 9.70
CA TYR A 156 -8.36 -18.15 10.80
C TYR A 156 -9.13 -18.67 12.01
N SER A 157 -8.49 -18.69 13.18
CA SER A 157 -9.12 -19.04 14.45
C SER A 157 -9.00 -17.90 15.45
N TYR A 158 -10.04 -17.70 16.24
CA TYR A 158 -9.99 -16.74 17.33
C TYR A 158 -9.09 -17.25 18.46
N ALA A 159 -8.06 -16.48 18.81
CA ALA A 159 -7.29 -16.67 20.02
C ALA A 159 -7.98 -15.95 21.19
N GLY A 160 -8.19 -16.69 22.27
CA GLY A 160 -8.71 -16.16 23.52
C GLY A 160 -7.67 -15.37 24.32
N TRP A 161 -8.05 -14.94 25.52
CA TRP A 161 -7.12 -14.32 26.47
C TRP A 161 -5.90 -15.23 26.73
N PRO A 162 -4.65 -14.70 26.81
CA PRO A 162 -4.27 -13.29 26.88
C PRO A 162 -4.08 -12.56 25.53
N VAL A 163 -4.18 -13.27 24.42
CA VAL A 163 -3.98 -12.71 23.08
C VAL A 163 -5.32 -12.66 22.36
N SER A 164 -6.12 -11.61 22.62
CA SER A 164 -7.39 -11.44 21.91
C SER A 164 -7.15 -11.07 20.45
N GLY A 165 -7.57 -11.90 19.51
CA GLY A 165 -7.48 -11.59 18.09
C GLY A 165 -7.67 -12.80 17.19
N CYS A 166 -7.55 -12.56 15.89
CA CYS A 166 -7.53 -13.63 14.90
C CYS A 166 -6.11 -14.11 14.66
N VAL A 167 -5.91 -15.42 14.79
CA VAL A 167 -4.65 -16.07 14.46
C VAL A 167 -4.79 -16.82 13.15
N GLN A 168 -3.80 -16.65 12.29
CA GLN A 168 -3.67 -17.36 11.03
C GLN A 168 -3.06 -18.74 11.26
N ASN A 169 -3.82 -19.79 10.98
CA ASN A 169 -3.34 -21.16 10.90
C ASN A 169 -3.09 -21.49 9.44
N VAL A 170 -1.83 -21.50 9.04
CA VAL A 170 -1.46 -21.93 7.70
C VAL A 170 -1.54 -23.46 7.68
N GLY A 171 -2.34 -24.01 6.77
CA GLY A 171 -2.47 -25.45 6.56
C GLY A 171 -1.16 -26.03 6.03
N PHE A 172 -0.23 -26.35 6.94
CA PHE A 172 1.01 -27.00 6.57
C PHE A 172 0.74 -28.44 6.14
N VAL A 173 1.34 -28.85 5.02
CA VAL A 173 1.58 -30.28 4.77
C VAL A 173 2.48 -30.75 5.91
N THR A 174 2.11 -31.86 6.56
CA THR A 174 2.62 -32.40 7.83
C THR A 174 4.11 -32.76 7.88
N THR A 175 4.92 -32.33 6.91
CA THR A 175 6.37 -32.45 6.94
C THR A 175 7.02 -31.06 7.06
N PRO A 176 7.73 -30.77 8.18
CA PRO A 176 8.36 -29.46 8.42
C PRO A 176 9.38 -29.05 7.35
N GLN A 177 9.83 -30.00 6.52
CA GLN A 177 10.74 -29.74 5.41
C GLN A 177 10.02 -29.14 4.18
N ILE A 178 8.80 -29.54 3.85
CA ILE A 178 8.10 -29.08 2.61
C ILE A 178 7.48 -27.68 2.79
N ALA A 179 7.05 -27.35 4.01
CA ALA A 179 6.53 -26.02 4.36
C ALA A 179 7.54 -24.89 4.11
N ALA A 180 8.83 -25.15 4.41
CA ALA A 180 9.92 -24.20 4.18
C ALA A 180 10.20 -23.96 2.68
N TYR A 181 10.00 -24.97 1.82
CA TYR A 181 10.29 -24.84 0.39
C TYR A 181 9.13 -24.31 -0.46
N ALA A 182 7.87 -24.43 0.00
CA ALA A 182 6.71 -24.02 -0.80
C ALA A 182 6.19 -22.60 -0.45
N CYS A 183 6.18 -22.21 0.83
CA CYS A 183 5.63 -20.91 1.26
C CYS A 183 6.68 -19.80 1.34
N ALA A 184 7.93 -20.12 1.72
CA ALA A 184 8.99 -19.12 1.82
C ALA A 184 9.31 -18.44 0.46
N PRO A 185 9.52 -19.16 -0.66
CA PRO A 185 9.91 -18.51 -1.90
C PRO A 185 8.80 -17.64 -2.48
N GLY A 186 7.52 -18.00 -2.31
CA GLY A 186 6.40 -17.16 -2.76
C GLY A 186 6.39 -15.80 -2.08
N LEU A 187 6.58 -15.79 -0.75
CA LEU A 187 6.61 -14.55 0.02
C LEU A 187 7.84 -13.70 -0.33
N TYR A 188 9.04 -14.30 -0.41
CA TYR A 188 10.24 -13.57 -0.83
C TYR A 188 10.11 -13.04 -2.27
N LEU A 189 9.52 -13.81 -3.18
CA LEU A 189 9.25 -13.37 -4.54
C LEU A 189 8.31 -12.16 -4.57
N SER A 190 7.21 -12.21 -3.82
CA SER A 190 6.25 -11.09 -3.76
C SER A 190 6.88 -9.77 -3.27
N ARG A 191 7.80 -9.86 -2.31
CA ARG A 191 8.53 -8.70 -1.78
C ARG A 191 9.58 -8.22 -2.78
N ALA A 192 10.33 -9.14 -3.39
CA ALA A 192 11.33 -8.83 -4.39
C ALA A 192 10.72 -8.15 -5.63
N THR A 193 9.54 -8.57 -6.10
CA THR A 193 8.90 -7.95 -7.27
C THR A 193 8.42 -6.53 -6.99
N VAL A 194 7.96 -6.23 -5.77
CA VAL A 194 7.58 -4.86 -5.41
C VAL A 194 8.80 -3.94 -5.27
N ILE A 195 9.89 -4.43 -4.66
CA ILE A 195 11.16 -3.68 -4.62
C ILE A 195 11.66 -3.44 -6.06
N ALA A 196 11.61 -4.46 -6.91
CA ALA A 196 11.98 -4.33 -8.32
C ALA A 196 11.10 -3.33 -9.07
N MET A 197 9.78 -3.30 -8.79
CA MET A 197 8.86 -2.31 -9.34
C MET A 197 9.25 -0.89 -8.91
N ASP A 198 9.50 -0.66 -7.62
CA ASP A 198 9.87 0.67 -7.11
C ASP A 198 11.21 1.16 -7.68
N VAL A 199 12.21 0.26 -7.74
CA VAL A 199 13.52 0.56 -8.36
C VAL A 199 13.35 0.87 -9.85
N LEU A 200 12.57 0.07 -10.57
CA LEU A 200 12.29 0.30 -11.99
C LEU A 200 11.65 1.68 -12.21
N VAL A 201 10.62 2.02 -11.43
CA VAL A 201 9.95 3.31 -11.48
C VAL A 201 10.93 4.45 -11.24
N LEU A 202 11.75 4.38 -10.17
CA LEU A 202 12.74 5.40 -9.85
C LEU A 202 13.78 5.57 -10.97
N VAL A 203 14.33 4.46 -11.49
CA VAL A 203 15.31 4.49 -12.58
C VAL A 203 14.70 5.11 -13.84
N LEU A 204 13.46 4.76 -14.19
CA LEU A 204 12.78 5.31 -15.36
C LEU A 204 12.47 6.79 -15.23
N ILE A 205 12.10 7.25 -14.03
CA ILE A 205 11.91 8.68 -13.76
C ILE A 205 13.26 9.39 -13.92
N TRP A 206 14.31 8.92 -13.23
CA TRP A 206 15.63 9.54 -13.27
C TRP A 206 16.22 9.57 -14.67
N ALA A 207 16.05 8.50 -15.45
CA ALA A 207 16.50 8.45 -16.83
C ALA A 207 15.79 9.50 -17.70
N LYS A 208 14.49 9.74 -17.47
CA LYS A 208 13.73 10.77 -18.19
C LYS A 208 14.11 12.18 -17.73
N THR A 209 14.13 12.42 -16.42
CA THR A 209 14.53 13.71 -15.82
C THR A 209 15.94 14.09 -16.27
N TYR A 210 16.87 13.13 -16.34
CA TYR A 210 18.23 13.36 -16.84
C TYR A 210 18.26 13.74 -18.32
N ARG A 211 17.47 13.08 -19.17
CA ARG A 211 17.34 13.45 -20.59
C ARG A 211 16.79 14.86 -20.75
N GLN A 212 15.70 15.19 -20.04
CA GLN A 212 15.10 16.52 -20.07
C GLN A 212 16.05 17.60 -19.56
N TRP A 213 16.79 17.32 -18.48
CA TRP A 213 17.81 18.23 -17.96
C TRP A 213 18.94 18.45 -18.96
N ARG A 214 19.41 17.38 -19.61
CA ARG A 214 20.45 17.48 -20.64
C ARG A 214 19.98 18.35 -21.80
N ASP A 215 18.77 18.12 -22.29
CA ASP A 215 18.16 18.85 -23.41
C ASP A 215 17.91 20.33 -23.04
N ALA A 216 17.42 20.58 -21.83
CA ALA A 216 17.20 21.94 -21.31
C ALA A 216 18.52 22.70 -21.14
N ARG A 217 19.58 22.03 -20.67
CA ARG A 217 20.91 22.65 -20.51
C ARG A 217 21.52 23.05 -21.86
N THR A 218 21.22 22.32 -22.93
CA THR A 218 21.65 22.68 -24.29
C THR A 218 20.88 23.87 -24.88
N HIS A 219 19.66 24.17 -24.43
CA HIS A 219 18.79 25.15 -25.10
C HIS A 219 18.36 26.37 -24.26
N LEU A 220 18.33 26.28 -22.92
CA LEU A 220 17.60 27.24 -22.05
C LEU A 220 18.38 27.70 -20.79
N GLY A 221 19.68 27.41 -20.67
CA GLY A 221 20.48 27.74 -19.48
C GLY A 221 20.33 26.68 -18.36
N THR A 222 20.85 26.93 -17.14
CA THR A 222 20.99 25.93 -16.06
C THR A 222 19.75 25.84 -15.16
N PRO A 223 18.78 24.93 -15.38
CA PRO A 223 17.78 24.61 -14.37
C PRO A 223 18.44 23.85 -13.20
N SER A 224 17.98 24.14 -12.00
CA SER A 224 18.35 23.39 -10.79
C SER A 224 17.85 21.94 -10.90
N VAL A 225 18.77 20.98 -10.79
CA VAL A 225 18.48 19.53 -10.77
C VAL A 225 17.52 19.20 -9.62
N VAL A 226 17.66 19.88 -8.48
CA VAL A 226 16.85 19.69 -7.28
C VAL A 226 15.41 20.18 -7.49
N ALA A 227 15.22 21.30 -8.20
CA ALA A 227 13.89 21.79 -8.53
C ALA A 227 13.14 20.82 -9.47
N CYS A 228 13.85 20.19 -10.42
CA CYS A 228 13.24 19.21 -11.32
C CYS A 228 12.83 17.93 -10.58
N PHE A 229 13.68 17.43 -9.67
CA PHE A 229 13.37 16.22 -8.89
C PHE A 229 12.24 16.39 -7.87
N LEU A 230 12.15 17.56 -7.24
CA LEU A 230 11.08 17.90 -6.29
C LEU A 230 9.73 18.04 -6.99
N VAL A 231 9.70 18.65 -8.18
CA VAL A 231 8.48 18.76 -9.00
C VAL A 231 8.00 17.40 -9.47
N ASP A 232 8.92 16.49 -9.82
CA ASP A 232 8.54 15.21 -10.41
C ASP A 232 7.92 14.23 -9.41
N GLY A 233 7.94 14.48 -8.09
CA GLY A 233 7.39 13.58 -7.08
C GLY A 233 8.23 12.30 -6.88
N THR A 234 9.55 12.41 -6.98
CA THR A 234 10.49 11.28 -6.77
C THR A 234 10.61 10.85 -5.32
N TRP A 235 10.46 11.79 -4.38
CA TRP A 235 10.53 11.52 -2.94
C TRP A 235 9.51 10.47 -2.49
N TYR A 236 8.30 10.51 -3.05
CA TYR A 236 7.25 9.54 -2.77
C TYR A 236 7.70 8.10 -3.05
N PHE A 237 8.31 7.84 -4.21
CA PHE A 237 8.80 6.51 -4.57
C PHE A 237 10.04 6.11 -3.79
N PHE A 238 10.89 7.06 -3.42
CA PHE A 238 12.03 6.78 -2.56
C PHE A 238 11.60 6.31 -1.17
N VAL A 239 10.61 6.99 -0.56
CA VAL A 239 10.04 6.58 0.73
C VAL A 239 9.37 5.21 0.62
N LEU A 240 8.62 4.95 -0.47
CA LEU A 240 8.02 3.63 -0.72
C LEU A 240 9.07 2.51 -0.83
N LEU A 241 10.14 2.75 -1.59
CA LEU A 241 11.24 1.80 -1.70
C LEU A 241 11.88 1.53 -0.34
N ALA A 242 12.18 2.58 0.43
CA ALA A 242 12.77 2.46 1.76
C ALA A 242 11.88 1.66 2.71
N LEU A 243 10.56 1.91 2.69
CA LEU A 243 9.57 1.16 3.48
C LEU A 243 9.48 -0.31 3.06
N ASN A 244 9.45 -0.61 1.76
CA ASN A 244 9.40 -1.99 1.26
C ASN A 244 10.68 -2.77 1.59
N ILE A 245 11.85 -2.12 1.57
CA ILE A 245 13.11 -2.72 2.03
C ILE A 245 13.07 -2.95 3.55
N ALA A 246 12.68 -1.95 4.34
CA ALA A 246 12.62 -2.07 5.80
C ALA A 246 11.63 -3.15 6.26
N ASP A 247 10.46 -3.25 5.64
CA ASP A 247 9.47 -4.30 5.92
C ASP A 247 10.03 -5.70 5.56
N THR A 248 10.80 -5.80 4.48
CA THR A 248 11.46 -7.05 4.09
C THR A 248 12.56 -7.46 5.06
N LEU A 249 13.34 -6.52 5.58
CA LEU A 249 14.40 -6.78 6.56
C LEU A 249 13.85 -7.15 7.95
N THR A 250 12.73 -6.53 8.35
CA THR A 250 12.09 -6.77 9.66
C THR A 250 11.27 -8.06 9.71
N PHE A 251 10.82 -8.56 8.55
CA PHE A 251 10.07 -9.81 8.46
C PHE A 251 10.80 -11.01 9.09
N SER A 252 12.13 -11.03 9.05
CA SER A 252 12.93 -12.17 9.52
C SER A 252 13.09 -12.25 11.05
N THR A 253 12.75 -11.20 11.81
CA THR A 253 13.19 -11.11 13.22
C THR A 253 12.08 -10.97 14.26
N THR A 254 10.97 -10.30 13.97
CA THR A 254 10.03 -9.86 15.04
C THR A 254 8.55 -9.82 14.65
N GLY A 255 8.18 -10.42 13.51
CA GLY A 255 6.88 -10.14 12.87
C GLY A 255 6.92 -8.76 12.21
N SER A 256 6.19 -8.58 11.11
CA SER A 256 6.25 -7.35 10.32
C SER A 256 5.64 -6.16 11.06
N LEU A 257 6.37 -5.56 12.02
CA LEU A 257 5.96 -4.35 12.75
C LEU A 257 5.65 -3.20 11.80
N LEU A 258 6.28 -3.19 10.63
CA LEU A 258 6.09 -2.18 9.58
C LEU A 258 4.91 -2.49 8.64
N SER A 259 4.20 -3.60 8.82
CA SER A 259 3.08 -3.97 7.94
C SER A 259 1.97 -2.93 7.92
N SER A 260 1.54 -2.44 9.09
CA SER A 260 0.50 -1.39 9.17
C SER A 260 0.93 -0.10 8.48
N LEU A 261 2.22 0.28 8.62
CA LEU A 261 2.76 1.46 7.95
C LEU A 261 2.87 1.26 6.43
N THR A 262 3.30 0.09 5.97
CA THR A 262 3.37 -0.22 4.52
C THR A 262 2.00 -0.35 3.86
N GLN A 263 0.93 -0.59 4.61
CA GLN A 263 -0.43 -0.54 4.09
C GLN A 263 -0.96 0.90 3.97
N VAL A 264 -0.65 1.76 4.95
CA VAL A 264 -1.20 3.13 5.03
C VAL A 264 -0.39 4.14 4.20
N LEU A 265 0.93 4.14 4.35
CA LEU A 265 1.80 5.17 3.77
C LEU A 265 1.67 5.29 2.24
N PRO A 266 1.59 4.20 1.44
CA PRO A 266 1.42 4.33 0.00
C PRO A 266 0.16 5.09 -0.39
N SER A 267 -0.96 4.83 0.30
CA SER A 267 -2.23 5.52 0.06
C SER A 267 -2.14 7.01 0.39
N VAL A 268 -1.54 7.35 1.55
CA VAL A 268 -1.29 8.74 1.95
C VAL A 268 -0.42 9.46 0.92
N LEU A 269 0.74 8.88 0.59
CA LEU A 269 1.69 9.48 -0.35
C LEU A 269 1.07 9.66 -1.75
N MET A 270 0.26 8.71 -2.20
CA MET A 270 -0.47 8.82 -3.48
C MET A 270 -1.56 9.88 -3.44
N ASN A 271 -2.29 10.02 -2.32
CA ASN A 271 -3.31 11.05 -2.17
C ASN A 271 -2.69 12.45 -2.29
N HIS A 272 -1.57 12.71 -1.59
CA HIS A 272 -0.86 13.99 -1.70
C HIS A 272 -0.37 14.23 -3.12
N PHE A 273 0.25 13.23 -3.74
CA PHE A 273 0.70 13.37 -5.14
C PHE A 273 -0.45 13.71 -6.10
N ILE A 274 -1.61 13.06 -5.96
CA ILE A 274 -2.77 13.33 -6.84
C ILE A 274 -3.33 14.73 -6.59
N ILE A 275 -3.37 15.18 -5.33
CA ILE A 275 -3.82 16.54 -4.99
C ILE A 275 -2.85 17.57 -5.57
N ASP A 276 -1.54 17.36 -5.46
CA ASP A 276 -0.52 18.26 -6.01
C ASP A 276 -0.59 18.38 -7.55
N LEU A 277 -1.12 17.35 -8.22
CA LEU A 277 -1.27 17.31 -9.68
C LEU A 277 -2.58 17.97 -10.19
N LEU A 278 -3.57 18.19 -9.32
CA LEU A 278 -4.90 18.69 -9.68
C LEU A 278 -5.05 20.20 -9.50
#